data_AF-A0A2V7HXB8-F1
#
_entry.id   AF-A0A2V7HXB8-F1
#
_cell.length_a   1.000
_cell.length_b   1.000
_cell.length_c   1.000
_cell.angle_alpha   90.00
_cell.angle_beta   90.00
_cell.angle_gamma   90.00
#
_symmetry.space_group_name_H-M   'P 1'
#
loop_
_entity.id
_entity.type
_entity.pdbx_description
1 polymer ?
#
loop_
_entity_poly.entity_id
_entity_poly.type
_entity_poly.pdbx_seq_one_letter_code
_entity_poly.pdbx_strand_id
1 'polypeptide(L)'
;MKTKTILMKIISNQKGFTLGELLIVTAMIGFVMAGTFVALQQGQNAFQYSTGRVEVQQTARMAVDRMIHDLRTGSTVTASAATSVTFNYIDDTGATVTVQYSLNGTNLQRNQTNPVPAAPQPETLIGGVNALALTYYDSNNVATTTAANVRVVDIKVTTQPQDTSLASYNLANQRAVFEDRARLRNL
;
A
#
# COMPACT_ATOMS: atom_id res chain seq x y z
N MET A 1 29.90 -26.35 -62.24
CA MET A 1 28.96 -25.76 -63.23
C MET A 1 27.48 -25.89 -62.84
N LYS A 2 27.02 -27.00 -62.24
CA LYS A 2 25.60 -27.20 -61.85
C LYS A 2 25.05 -26.20 -60.80
N THR A 3 25.88 -25.71 -59.88
CA THR A 3 25.46 -24.79 -58.80
C THR A 3 25.02 -23.41 -59.31
N LYS A 4 25.70 -22.89 -60.34
CA LYS A 4 25.39 -21.57 -60.93
C LYS A 4 24.04 -21.57 -61.65
N THR A 5 23.71 -22.67 -62.32
CA THR A 5 22.44 -22.87 -63.03
C THR A 5 21.26 -23.00 -62.07
N ILE A 6 21.46 -23.65 -60.92
CA ILE A 6 20.44 -23.74 -59.86
C ILE A 6 20.17 -22.36 -59.25
N LEU A 7 21.22 -21.60 -58.93
CA LEU A 7 21.07 -20.23 -58.42
C LEU A 7 20.31 -19.32 -59.40
N MET A 8 20.64 -19.37 -60.69
CA MET A 8 19.95 -18.56 -61.71
C MET A 8 18.49 -18.95 -61.90
N LYS A 9 18.15 -20.24 -61.76
CA LYS A 9 16.76 -20.71 -61.85
C LYS A 9 15.93 -20.31 -60.63
N ILE A 10 16.54 -20.20 -59.45
CA ILE A 10 15.89 -19.70 -58.24
C ILE A 10 15.61 -18.19 -58.34
N ILE A 11 16.55 -17.41 -58.90
CA ILE A 11 16.39 -15.96 -59.09
C ILE A 11 15.36 -15.63 -60.18
N SER A 12 15.33 -16.41 -61.26
CA SER A 12 14.40 -16.22 -62.39
C SER A 12 12.94 -16.59 -62.07
N ASN A 13 12.67 -17.25 -60.95
CA ASN A 13 11.34 -17.75 -60.60
C ASN A 13 10.68 -16.99 -59.45
N GLN A 14 11.15 -15.78 -59.16
CA GLN A 14 10.51 -14.88 -58.19
C GLN A 14 9.31 -14.21 -58.84
N LYS A 15 8.11 -14.79 -58.64
CA LYS A 15 6.86 -14.10 -58.94
C LYS A 15 6.67 -12.98 -57.92
N GLY A 16 6.49 -11.74 -58.39
CA GLY A 16 6.22 -10.59 -57.52
C GLY A 16 4.83 -10.68 -56.87
N PHE A 17 4.64 -9.95 -55.77
CA PHE A 17 3.34 -9.86 -55.09
C PHE A 17 2.37 -8.98 -55.87
N THR A 18 1.11 -9.43 -55.95
CA THR A 18 0.04 -8.61 -56.51
C THR A 18 -0.40 -7.53 -55.52
N LEU A 19 -0.95 -6.44 -56.05
CA LEU A 19 -1.47 -5.33 -55.21
C LEU A 19 -2.61 -5.80 -54.28
N GLY A 20 -3.40 -6.79 -54.74
CA GLY A 20 -4.45 -7.42 -53.93
C GLY A 20 -3.90 -8.25 -52.76
N GLU A 21 -2.82 -9.02 -52.97
CA GLU A 21 -2.16 -9.76 -51.89
C GLU A 21 -1.58 -8.81 -50.82
N LEU A 22 -0.96 -7.69 -51.24
CA LEU A 22 -0.47 -6.67 -50.30
C LEU A 22 -1.59 -6.03 -49.48
N LEU A 23 -2.75 -5.74 -50.09
CA LEU A 23 -3.92 -5.20 -49.37
C LEU A 23 -4.48 -6.18 -48.35
N ILE A 24 -4.56 -7.48 -48.70
CA ILE A 24 -5.03 -8.51 -47.77
C ILE A 24 -4.04 -8.67 -46.61
N VAL A 25 -2.74 -8.73 -46.89
CA VAL A 25 -1.70 -8.88 -45.85
C VAL A 25 -1.71 -7.70 -44.89
N THR A 26 -1.79 -6.47 -45.39
CA THR A 26 -1.86 -5.26 -44.56
C THR A 26 -3.13 -5.21 -43.71
N ALA A 27 -4.28 -5.62 -44.26
CA ALA A 27 -5.53 -5.74 -43.50
C ALA A 27 -5.42 -6.78 -42.36
N MET A 28 -4.81 -7.94 -42.64
CA MET A 28 -4.59 -8.98 -41.62
C MET A 28 -3.64 -8.50 -40.52
N ILE A 29 -2.55 -7.80 -40.87
CA ILE A 29 -1.62 -7.21 -39.89
C ILE A 29 -2.34 -6.16 -39.03
N GLY A 30 -3.15 -5.28 -39.64
CA GLY A 30 -3.94 -4.29 -38.90
C GLY A 30 -4.88 -4.93 -37.86
N PHE A 31 -5.54 -6.04 -38.24
CA PHE A 31 -6.40 -6.78 -37.33
C PHE A 31 -5.63 -7.42 -36.16
N VAL A 32 -4.48 -8.05 -36.45
CA VAL A 32 -3.62 -8.63 -35.41
C VAL A 32 -3.10 -7.54 -34.47
N MET A 33 -2.64 -6.40 -35.01
CA MET A 33 -2.15 -5.26 -34.23
C MET A 33 -3.23 -4.64 -33.35
N ALA A 34 -4.47 -4.55 -33.84
CA ALA A 34 -5.60 -4.08 -33.03
C ALA A 34 -5.85 -5.02 -31.83
N GLY A 35 -5.80 -6.34 -32.05
CA GLY A 35 -5.94 -7.33 -30.98
C GLY A 35 -4.80 -7.27 -29.96
N THR A 36 -3.55 -7.18 -30.40
CA THR A 36 -2.39 -7.10 -29.50
C THR A 36 -2.33 -5.77 -28.75
N PHE A 37 -2.77 -4.67 -29.36
CA PHE A 37 -2.85 -3.36 -28.70
C PHE A 37 -3.85 -3.37 -27.54
N VAL A 38 -5.02 -3.98 -27.73
CA VAL A 38 -6.01 -4.14 -26.65
C VAL A 38 -5.43 -5.01 -25.53
N ALA A 39 -4.79 -6.13 -25.86
CA ALA A 39 -4.14 -6.98 -24.86
C ALA A 39 -3.04 -6.24 -24.07
N LEU A 40 -2.23 -5.43 -24.76
CA LEU A 40 -1.18 -4.62 -24.15
C LEU A 40 -1.77 -3.55 -23.22
N GLN A 41 -2.82 -2.84 -23.64
CA GLN A 41 -3.49 -1.84 -22.83
C GLN A 41 -4.07 -2.46 -21.55
N GLN A 42 -4.69 -3.63 -21.68
CA GLN A 42 -5.22 -4.36 -20.53
C GLN A 42 -4.12 -4.83 -19.59
N GLY A 43 -2.99 -5.29 -20.13
CA GLY A 43 -1.81 -5.67 -19.34
C GLY A 43 -1.22 -4.49 -18.56
N GLN A 44 -1.10 -3.32 -19.17
CA GLN A 44 -0.62 -2.10 -18.50
C GLN A 44 -1.55 -1.65 -17.39
N ASN A 45 -2.87 -1.63 -17.63
CA ASN A 45 -3.86 -1.27 -16.62
C ASN A 45 -3.84 -2.26 -15.44
N ALA A 46 -3.74 -3.57 -15.72
CA ALA A 46 -3.65 -4.60 -14.69
C ALA A 46 -2.35 -4.49 -13.87
N PHE A 47 -1.25 -4.13 -14.51
CA PHE A 47 0.04 -3.94 -13.83
C PHE A 47 0.01 -2.74 -12.87
N GLN A 48 -0.47 -1.58 -13.31
CA GLN A 48 -0.59 -0.38 -12.47
C GLN A 48 -1.54 -0.59 -11.28
N TYR A 49 -2.61 -1.37 -11.48
CA TYR A 49 -3.50 -1.78 -10.41
C TYR A 49 -2.81 -2.67 -9.37
N SER A 50 -1.99 -3.62 -9.83
CA SER A 50 -1.27 -4.53 -8.92
C SER A 50 -0.18 -3.80 -8.11
N THR A 51 0.56 -2.88 -8.74
CA THR A 51 1.62 -2.14 -8.06
C THR A 51 1.05 -1.20 -7.00
N GLY A 52 0.00 -0.43 -7.33
CA GLY A 52 -0.63 0.48 -6.37
C GLY A 52 -1.22 -0.22 -5.14
N ARG A 53 -1.78 -1.43 -5.31
CA ARG A 53 -2.27 -2.24 -4.18
C ARG A 53 -1.15 -2.73 -3.27
N VAL A 54 -0.05 -3.20 -3.86
CA VAL A 54 1.10 -3.69 -3.11
C VAL A 54 1.76 -2.55 -2.34
N GLU A 55 1.87 -1.37 -2.94
CA GLU A 55 2.44 -0.17 -2.30
C GLU A 55 1.63 0.30 -1.09
N VAL A 56 0.30 0.38 -1.22
CA VAL A 56 -0.59 0.78 -0.10
C VAL A 56 -0.51 -0.23 1.05
N GLN A 57 -0.44 -1.53 0.75
CA GLN A 57 -0.31 -2.57 1.79
C GLN A 57 1.06 -2.55 2.49
N GLN A 58 2.14 -2.33 1.73
CA GLN A 58 3.49 -2.24 2.30
C GLN A 58 3.65 -0.99 3.17
N THR A 59 3.16 0.16 2.69
CA THR A 59 3.15 1.41 3.45
C THR A 59 2.28 1.28 4.70
N ALA A 60 1.14 0.57 4.62
CA ALA A 60 0.29 0.32 5.79
C ALA A 60 1.00 -0.52 6.84
N ARG A 61 1.70 -1.58 6.41
CA ARG A 61 2.51 -2.40 7.32
C ARG A 61 3.60 -1.58 7.99
N MET A 62 4.34 -0.77 7.23
CA MET A 62 5.37 0.12 7.81
C MET A 62 4.79 1.11 8.83
N ALA A 63 3.62 1.67 8.57
CA ALA A 63 2.95 2.59 9.50
C ALA A 63 2.53 1.90 10.81
N VAL A 64 1.97 0.68 10.71
CA VAL A 64 1.58 -0.13 11.88
C VAL A 64 2.82 -0.58 12.67
N ASP A 65 3.87 -1.05 11.99
CA ASP A 65 5.13 -1.46 12.62
C ASP A 65 5.77 -0.30 13.40
N ARG A 66 5.76 0.91 12.82
CA ARG A 66 6.23 2.12 13.50
C ARG A 66 5.39 2.46 14.73
N MET A 67 4.06 2.37 14.63
CA MET A 67 3.17 2.59 15.77
C MET A 67 3.43 1.61 16.92
N ILE A 68 3.59 0.32 16.61
CA ILE A 68 3.88 -0.71 17.60
C ILE A 68 5.26 -0.50 18.23
N HIS A 69 6.25 -0.13 17.42
CA HIS A 69 7.59 0.18 17.90
C HIS A 69 7.54 1.31 18.93
N ASP A 70 6.92 2.43 18.59
CA ASP A 70 6.80 3.58 19.50
C ASP A 70 5.98 3.21 20.76
N LEU A 71 4.91 2.44 20.63
CA LEU A 71 4.13 2.00 21.80
C LEU A 71 4.92 1.08 22.72
N ARG A 72 5.82 0.26 22.19
CA ARG A 72 6.67 -0.64 22.98
C ARG A 72 7.77 0.12 23.72
N THR A 73 8.25 1.24 23.18
CA THR A 73 9.16 2.17 23.88
C THR A 73 8.42 3.10 24.84
N GLY A 74 7.10 3.24 24.68
CA GLY A 74 6.20 3.95 25.57
C GLY A 74 6.35 3.54 27.05
N SER A 75 6.48 4.55 27.91
CA SER A 75 6.54 4.41 29.36
C SER A 75 5.20 4.70 30.03
N THR A 76 4.37 5.63 29.57
CA THR A 76 3.06 5.88 30.19
C THR A 76 2.02 6.30 29.16
N VAL A 77 0.83 5.71 29.20
CA VAL A 77 -0.31 6.19 28.40
C VAL A 77 -1.00 7.31 29.18
N THR A 78 -1.08 8.49 28.56
CA THR A 78 -1.65 9.70 29.16
C THR A 78 -3.07 9.97 28.66
N ALA A 79 -3.42 9.49 27.46
CA ALA A 79 -4.78 9.49 26.96
C ALA A 79 -5.05 8.26 26.09
N SER A 80 -6.27 7.72 26.18
CA SER A 80 -6.71 6.53 25.45
C SER A 80 -8.13 6.73 24.93
N ALA A 81 -8.34 6.46 23.65
CA ALA A 81 -9.64 6.50 23.00
C ALA A 81 -9.71 5.42 21.90
N ALA A 82 -10.90 5.07 21.42
CA ALA A 82 -11.06 3.99 20.44
C ALA A 82 -10.25 4.19 19.14
N THR A 83 -9.92 5.44 18.79
CA THR A 83 -9.21 5.80 17.54
C THR A 83 -7.98 6.69 17.78
N SER A 84 -7.55 6.86 19.04
CA SER A 84 -6.33 7.60 19.34
C SER A 84 -5.69 7.17 20.66
N VAL A 85 -4.37 7.19 20.70
CA VAL A 85 -3.58 6.93 21.91
C VAL A 85 -2.50 8.00 22.04
N THR A 86 -2.38 8.56 23.24
CA THR A 86 -1.28 9.45 23.60
C THR A 86 -0.47 8.80 24.69
N PHE A 87 0.85 8.75 24.50
CA PHE A 87 1.78 8.18 25.45
C PHE A 87 3.08 8.96 25.48
N ASN A 88 3.80 8.76 26.56
CA ASN A 88 5.11 9.33 26.76
C ASN A 88 6.17 8.23 26.66
N TYR A 89 7.36 8.56 26.19
CA TYR A 89 8.56 7.73 26.37
C TYR A 89 9.74 8.62 26.75
N ILE A 90 10.79 8.01 27.26
CA ILE A 90 12.07 8.70 27.51
C ILE A 90 13.00 8.38 26.35
N ASP A 91 13.51 9.42 25.69
CA ASP A 91 14.50 9.24 24.62
C ASP A 91 15.91 8.98 25.16
N ASP A 92 16.86 8.72 24.25
CA ASP A 92 18.25 8.43 24.61
C ASP A 92 18.97 9.60 25.32
N THR A 93 18.41 10.81 25.24
CA THR A 93 18.93 12.01 25.93
C THR A 93 18.33 12.18 27.33
N GLY A 94 17.37 11.33 27.71
CA GLY A 94 16.63 11.43 28.97
C GLY A 94 15.43 12.38 28.91
N ALA A 95 15.10 12.93 27.74
CA ALA A 95 13.96 13.83 27.59
C ALA A 95 12.65 13.05 27.50
N THR A 96 11.59 13.60 28.11
CA THR A 96 10.24 13.04 27.97
C THR A 96 9.66 13.47 26.63
N VAL A 97 9.40 12.48 25.77
CA VAL A 97 8.76 12.67 24.48
C VAL A 97 7.28 12.31 24.57
N THR A 98 6.39 13.19 24.14
CA THR A 98 4.95 12.96 24.08
C THR A 98 4.52 12.74 22.64
N VAL A 99 3.93 11.58 22.37
CA VAL A 99 3.45 11.20 21.04
C VAL A 99 1.99 10.79 21.10
N GLN A 100 1.23 11.28 20.12
CA GLN A 100 -0.13 10.87 19.85
C GLN A 100 -0.21 10.17 18.49
N TYR A 101 -0.83 9.01 18.46
CA TYR A 101 -1.32 8.38 17.24
C TYR A 101 -2.83 8.58 17.16
N SER A 102 -3.33 9.01 16.00
CA SER A 102 -4.77 9.23 15.79
C SER A 102 -5.18 9.04 14.33
N LEU A 103 -6.42 8.62 14.12
CA LEU A 103 -7.06 8.65 12.80
C LEU A 103 -7.77 10.00 12.59
N ASN A 104 -7.33 10.78 11.60
CA ASN A 104 -7.99 12.01 11.17
C ASN A 104 -8.53 11.84 9.74
N GLY A 105 -9.84 11.80 9.59
CA GLY A 105 -10.47 11.44 8.31
C GLY A 105 -10.03 10.04 7.88
N THR A 106 -9.25 9.95 6.79
CA THR A 106 -8.67 8.67 6.30
C THR A 106 -7.17 8.56 6.54
N ASN A 107 -6.58 9.51 7.27
CA ASN A 107 -5.14 9.59 7.50
C ASN A 107 -4.81 9.09 8.91
N LEU A 108 -3.99 8.05 9.00
CA LEU A 108 -3.32 7.69 10.25
C LEU A 108 -2.15 8.64 10.44
N GLN A 109 -2.18 9.35 11.56
CA GLN A 109 -1.24 10.42 11.86
C GLN A 109 -0.49 10.15 13.16
N ARG A 110 0.77 10.58 13.19
CA ARG A 110 1.62 10.66 14.37
C ARG A 110 1.88 12.13 14.68
N ASN A 111 1.60 12.55 15.91
CA ASN A 111 1.81 13.91 16.37
C ASN A 111 2.71 13.90 17.61
N GLN A 112 3.90 14.45 17.49
CA GLN A 112 4.81 14.64 18.61
C GLN A 112 4.72 16.08 19.09
N THR A 113 4.26 16.27 20.32
CA THR A 113 3.99 17.60 20.88
C THR A 113 5.06 18.06 21.87
N ASN A 114 5.92 17.16 22.35
CA ASN A 114 7.03 17.49 23.23
C ASN A 114 8.18 16.50 23.04
N PRO A 115 9.44 16.93 22.92
CA PRO A 115 9.78 18.23 22.34
C PRO A 115 9.19 18.31 20.93
N VAL A 116 8.75 19.50 20.51
CA VAL A 116 8.20 19.69 19.16
C VAL A 116 9.33 19.49 18.14
N PRO A 117 9.22 18.53 17.21
CA PRO A 117 10.23 18.33 16.16
C PRO A 117 10.32 19.55 15.22
N ALA A 118 11.46 19.71 14.55
CA ALA A 118 11.60 20.69 13.47
C ALA A 118 10.71 20.35 12.26
N ALA A 119 10.40 19.08 12.06
CA ALA A 119 9.49 18.62 11.01
C ALA A 119 8.03 18.98 11.35
N PRO A 120 7.22 19.42 10.36
CA PRO A 120 5.82 19.75 10.59
C PRO A 120 5.03 18.63 11.26
N GLN A 121 4.18 19.01 12.22
CA GLN A 121 3.28 18.09 12.92
C GLN A 121 1.82 18.46 12.60
N PRO A 122 0.89 17.49 12.52
CA PRO A 122 1.11 16.05 12.62
C PRO A 122 1.70 15.43 11.33
N GLU A 123 2.56 14.42 11.49
CA GLU A 123 3.07 13.59 10.39
C GLU A 123 1.98 12.62 9.92
N THR A 124 1.68 12.60 8.62
CA THR A 124 0.78 11.59 8.05
C THR A 124 1.59 10.35 7.69
N LEU A 125 1.32 9.24 8.37
CA LEU A 125 2.02 7.97 8.14
C LEU A 125 1.45 7.23 6.93
N ILE A 126 0.12 7.23 6.80
CA ILE A 126 -0.59 6.62 5.69
C ILE A 126 -2.00 7.22 5.52
N GLY A 127 -2.44 7.38 4.28
CA GLY A 127 -3.83 7.68 3.91
C GLY A 127 -4.62 6.44 3.48
N GLY A 128 -5.93 6.56 3.32
CA GLY A 128 -6.78 5.43 2.90
C GLY A 128 -7.07 4.42 4.02
N VAL A 129 -6.94 4.86 5.27
CA VAL A 129 -7.39 4.11 6.44
C VAL A 129 -8.89 4.30 6.59
N ASN A 130 -9.64 3.20 6.45
CA ASN A 130 -11.09 3.19 6.61
C ASN A 130 -11.50 3.09 8.09
N ALA A 131 -10.71 2.37 8.90
CA ALA A 131 -10.97 2.23 10.33
C ALA A 131 -9.68 2.00 11.11
N LEU A 132 -9.59 2.63 12.27
CA LEU A 132 -8.64 2.34 13.33
C LEU A 132 -9.45 1.94 14.56
N ALA A 133 -9.10 0.83 15.19
CA ALA A 133 -9.69 0.42 16.46
C ALA A 133 -8.56 0.07 17.43
N LEU A 134 -8.57 0.76 18.58
CA LEU A 134 -7.65 0.56 19.68
C LEU A 134 -8.41 0.02 20.87
N THR A 135 -7.97 -1.12 21.39
CA THR A 135 -8.50 -1.71 22.62
C THR A 135 -7.39 -1.79 23.64
N TYR A 136 -7.67 -1.35 24.87
CA TYR A 136 -6.66 -1.21 25.91
C TYR A 136 -6.91 -2.21 27.03
N TYR A 137 -5.83 -2.76 27.58
CA TYR A 137 -5.88 -3.68 28.71
C TYR A 137 -4.89 -3.29 29.80
N ASP A 138 -5.24 -3.62 31.03
CA ASP A 138 -4.40 -3.44 32.20
C ASP A 138 -3.35 -4.56 32.39
N SER A 139 -2.64 -4.55 33.52
CA SER A 139 -1.63 -5.57 33.84
C SER A 139 -2.19 -6.98 34.01
N ASN A 140 -3.48 -7.10 34.31
CA ASN A 140 -4.20 -8.37 34.44
C ASN A 140 -4.88 -8.78 33.12
N ASN A 141 -4.61 -8.06 32.04
CA ASN A 141 -5.19 -8.27 30.72
C ASN A 141 -6.72 -8.08 30.68
N VAL A 142 -7.25 -7.23 31.58
CA VAL A 142 -8.65 -6.82 31.61
C VAL A 142 -8.82 -5.52 30.83
N ALA A 143 -9.87 -5.43 30.01
CA ALA A 143 -10.13 -4.24 29.22
C ALA A 143 -10.31 -3.01 30.12
N THR A 144 -9.64 -1.91 29.78
CA THR A 144 -9.68 -0.67 30.56
C THR A 144 -9.85 0.54 29.65
N THR A 145 -10.52 1.57 30.15
CA THR A 145 -10.60 2.90 29.50
C THR A 145 -9.78 3.93 30.27
N THR A 146 -9.19 3.54 31.40
CA THR A 146 -8.36 4.41 32.24
C THR A 146 -6.93 4.39 31.71
N ALA A 147 -6.50 5.49 31.07
CA ALA A 147 -5.18 5.63 30.46
C ALA A 147 -4.02 5.21 31.38
N ALA A 148 -4.04 5.61 32.65
CA ALA A 148 -2.98 5.27 33.62
C ALA A 148 -2.83 3.75 33.88
N ASN A 149 -3.89 2.98 33.67
CA ASN A 149 -3.89 1.52 33.87
C ASN A 149 -3.47 0.75 32.63
N VAL A 150 -3.38 1.39 31.46
CA VAL A 150 -3.06 0.71 30.20
C VAL A 150 -1.64 0.11 30.26
N ARG A 151 -1.53 -1.17 29.93
CA ARG A 151 -0.28 -1.93 29.80
C ARG A 151 -0.15 -2.65 28.46
N VAL A 152 -1.27 -2.92 27.82
CA VAL A 152 -1.36 -3.57 26.52
C VAL A 152 -2.34 -2.81 25.64
N VAL A 153 -2.00 -2.66 24.36
CA VAL A 153 -2.84 -2.05 23.33
C VAL A 153 -2.97 -3.03 22.18
N ASP A 154 -4.21 -3.46 21.91
CA ASP A 154 -4.56 -4.14 20.67
C ASP A 154 -4.89 -3.10 19.62
N ILE A 155 -4.28 -3.25 18.46
CA ILE A 155 -4.33 -2.31 17.35
C ILE A 155 -4.93 -3.04 16.16
N LYS A 156 -6.01 -2.50 15.61
CA LYS A 156 -6.63 -2.99 14.39
C LYS A 156 -6.76 -1.85 13.38
N VAL A 157 -6.09 -2.00 12.23
CA VAL A 157 -6.13 -1.03 11.13
C VAL A 157 -6.77 -1.69 9.91
N THR A 158 -7.76 -1.05 9.33
CA THR A 158 -8.38 -1.46 8.06
C THR A 158 -8.09 -0.42 6.99
N THR A 159 -7.39 -0.80 5.93
CA THR A 159 -7.07 0.07 4.80
C THR A 159 -7.80 -0.37 3.53
N GLN A 160 -7.98 0.57 2.60
CA GLN A 160 -8.51 0.33 1.27
C GLN A 160 -7.74 1.20 0.25
N PRO A 161 -7.52 0.73 -0.99
CA PRO A 161 -6.95 1.55 -2.06
C PRO A 161 -7.76 2.84 -2.27
N GLN A 162 -7.08 3.98 -2.41
CA GLN A 162 -7.73 5.30 -2.59
C GLN A 162 -8.24 5.55 -4.01
N ASP A 163 -7.86 4.72 -4.98
CA ASP A 163 -8.33 4.84 -6.35
C ASP A 163 -9.61 4.02 -6.58
N THR A 164 -10.75 4.71 -6.61
CA THR A 164 -12.08 4.12 -6.86
C THR A 164 -12.58 4.39 -8.29
N SER A 165 -11.72 4.84 -9.19
CA SER A 165 -12.09 5.15 -10.56
C SER A 165 -12.25 3.87 -11.39
N LEU A 166 -13.51 3.42 -11.52
CA LEU A 166 -14.06 2.40 -12.43
C LEU A 166 -14.44 1.04 -11.77
N ALA A 167 -15.76 0.89 -11.57
CA ALA A 167 -16.56 -0.34 -11.56
C ALA A 167 -16.38 -1.35 -10.41
N SER A 168 -17.39 -1.39 -9.53
CA SER A 168 -18.15 -2.56 -9.02
C SER A 168 -17.49 -3.91 -8.70
N TYR A 169 -16.17 -4.05 -8.69
CA TYR A 169 -15.48 -5.24 -8.24
C TYR A 169 -15.22 -5.15 -6.73
N ASN A 170 -16.24 -5.59 -5.99
CA ASN A 170 -16.17 -6.09 -4.61
C ASN A 170 -15.16 -5.34 -3.72
N LEU A 171 -15.54 -4.12 -3.29
CA LEU A 171 -14.76 -3.27 -2.37
C LEU A 171 -14.36 -4.00 -1.07
N ALA A 172 -15.08 -5.07 -0.70
CA ALA A 172 -14.73 -5.94 0.42
C ALA A 172 -13.45 -6.76 0.19
N ASN A 173 -13.18 -7.21 -1.05
CA ASN A 173 -11.97 -8.00 -1.40
C ASN A 173 -10.69 -7.15 -1.53
N GLN A 174 -10.80 -5.83 -1.39
CA GLN A 174 -9.68 -4.90 -1.50
C GLN A 174 -9.29 -4.30 -0.14
N ARG A 175 -9.96 -4.72 0.94
CA ARG A 175 -9.63 -4.32 2.30
C ARG A 175 -8.46 -5.13 2.83
N ALA A 176 -7.45 -4.46 3.36
CA ALA A 176 -6.41 -5.10 4.14
C ALA A 176 -6.66 -4.80 5.62
N VAL A 177 -6.65 -5.84 6.44
CA VAL A 177 -6.79 -5.73 7.90
C VAL A 177 -5.48 -6.13 8.54
N PHE A 178 -4.94 -5.25 9.37
CA PHE A 178 -3.75 -5.48 10.16
C PHE A 178 -4.17 -5.49 11.63
N GLU A 179 -3.86 -6.58 12.33
CA GLU A 179 -4.12 -6.73 13.76
C GLU A 179 -2.79 -7.03 14.45
N ASP A 180 -2.48 -6.27 15.50
CA ASP A 180 -1.29 -6.48 16.32
C ASP A 180 -1.53 -6.06 17.77
N ARG A 181 -0.65 -6.50 18.66
CA ARG A 181 -0.68 -6.26 20.10
C ARG A 181 0.65 -5.67 20.56
N ALA A 182 0.61 -4.45 21.08
CA ALA A 182 1.75 -3.80 21.71
C ALA A 182 1.64 -3.89 23.24
N ARG A 183 2.69 -4.41 23.91
CA ARG A 183 2.84 -4.33 25.37
C ARG A 183 3.86 -3.24 25.69
N LEU A 184 3.48 -2.31 26.57
CA LEU A 184 4.35 -1.26 27.06
C LEU A 184 5.40 -1.88 28.01
N ARG A 185 6.68 -1.57 27.80
CA ARG A 185 7.80 -2.21 28.53
C ARG A 185 8.19 -1.51 29.83
N ASN A 186 7.92 -0.21 29.96
CA ASN A 186 8.44 0.62 31.05
C ASN A 186 7.38 1.00 32.11
N LEU A 187 6.50 0.06 32.46
CA LEU A 187 5.42 0.24 33.43
C LEU A 187 5.42 -0.80 34.55
#